data_AF-A0A6B0D5R0-F1
#
_entry.id   AF-A0A6B0D5R0-F1
#
_cell.length_a   1.000
_cell.length_b   1.000
_cell.length_c   1.000
_cell.angle_alpha   90.00
_cell.angle_beta   90.00
_cell.angle_gamma   90.00
#
_symmetry.space_group_name_H-M   'P 1'
#
loop_
_entity.id
_entity.type
_entity.pdbx_description
1 polymer ?
#
loop_
_entity_poly.entity_id
_entity_poly.type
_entity_poly.pdbx_seq_one_letter_code
_entity_poly.pdbx_strand_id
1 'polypeptide(L)' 'HFISDHDYHIALNIATILAGGDLPRNTFINQRYIQSLEKIGFIDLLKSKKSYERIAHMLKTGKPLRN' A
#
# COMPACT_ATOMS: atom_id res chain seq x y z
N HIS A 1 6.91 7.72 19.13
CA HIS A 1 5.82 7.13 18.34
C HIS A 1 6.43 6.20 17.31
N PHE A 2 6.25 4.89 17.46
CA PHE A 2 6.80 3.89 16.55
C PHE A 2 5.81 3.60 15.41
N ILE A 3 6.33 3.50 14.19
CA ILE A 3 5.60 2.93 13.05
C ILE A 3 5.40 1.43 13.31
N SER A 4 4.20 0.89 13.08
CA SER A 4 4.02 -0.57 13.14
C SER A 4 4.64 -1.21 11.90
N ASP A 5 4.98 -2.50 11.97
CA ASP A 5 5.51 -3.22 10.80
C ASP A 5 4.55 -3.13 9.60
N HIS A 6 3.24 -3.18 9.85
CA HIS A 6 2.24 -3.05 8.78
C HIS A 6 2.18 -1.63 8.20
N ASP A 7 2.29 -0.60 9.03
CA ASP A 7 2.39 0.79 8.55
C ASP A 7 3.65 0.98 7.69
N TYR A 8 4.77 0.34 8.06
CA TYR A 8 5.99 0.35 7.26
C TYR A 8 5.79 -0.34 5.90
N HIS A 9 5.14 -1.52 5.89
CA HIS A 9 4.82 -2.23 4.65
C HIS A 9 3.91 -1.42 3.72
N ILE A 10 2.89 -0.75 4.26
CA ILE A 10 2.01 0.13 3.48
C ILE A 10 2.80 1.31 2.90
N ALA A 11 3.60 1.99 3.74
CA ALA A 11 4.39 3.14 3.31
C ALA A 11 5.40 2.75 2.22
N LEU A 12 6.07 1.60 2.34
CA LEU A 12 7.02 1.10 1.34
C LEU A 12 6.34 0.76 0.00
N ASN A 13 5.13 0.18 0.04
CA ASN A 13 4.35 -0.07 -1.16
C ASN A 13 4.01 1.24 -1.89
N ILE A 14 3.53 2.25 -1.15
CA ILE A 14 3.22 3.57 -1.71
C ILE A 14 4.48 4.22 -2.30
N ALA A 15 5.60 4.19 -1.57
CA ALA A 15 6.87 4.74 -2.04
C ALA A 15 7.34 4.07 -3.34
N THR A 16 7.21 2.74 -3.43
CA THR A 16 7.56 1.97 -4.64
C THR A 16 6.71 2.37 -5.83
N ILE A 17 5.39 2.51 -5.65
CA ILE A 17 4.46 2.92 -6.72
C ILE A 17 4.81 4.34 -7.21
N LEU A 18 5.02 5.27 -6.29
CA LEU A 18 5.34 6.67 -6.62
C LEU A 18 6.71 6.81 -7.27
N ALA A 19 7.67 5.95 -6.92
CA ALA A 19 8.97 5.87 -7.57
C ALA A 19 8.90 5.28 -9.00
N GLY A 20 7.74 4.75 -9.42
CA GLY A 20 7.58 4.11 -10.72
C GLY A 20 8.04 2.65 -10.73
N GLY A 21 8.21 2.01 -9.57
CA GLY A 21 8.65 0.63 -9.46
C GLY A 21 10.13 0.44 -9.84
N ASP A 22 10.47 -0.78 -10.23
CA ASP A 22 11.84 -1.14 -10.64
C ASP A 22 12.03 -0.84 -12.13
N LEU A 23 12.40 0.41 -12.43
CA LEU A 23 12.67 0.89 -13.78
C LEU A 23 14.07 1.49 -13.91
N PRO A 24 14.72 1.35 -15.09
CA PRO A 24 15.93 2.07 -15.39
C PRO A 24 15.71 3.59 -15.32
N ARG A 25 16.77 4.32 -14.95
CA ARG A 25 16.75 5.80 -15.00
C ARG A 25 16.39 6.28 -16.40
N ASN A 26 15.66 7.40 -16.46
CA ASN A 26 15.17 8.04 -17.69
C ASN A 26 14.15 7.22 -18.49
N THR A 27 13.49 6.23 -17.87
CA THR A 27 12.36 5.54 -18.51
C THR A 27 11.12 6.43 -18.51
N PHE A 28 10.52 6.66 -19.68
CA PHE A 28 9.24 7.34 -19.79
C PHE A 28 8.10 6.37 -19.49
N ILE A 29 7.26 6.72 -18.53
CA ILE A 29 6.07 5.95 -18.17
C ILE A 29 4.80 6.72 -18.52
N ASN A 30 3.73 5.98 -18.80
CA ASN A 30 2.40 6.54 -18.99
C ASN A 30 1.54 6.36 -17.73
N GLN A 31 0.39 7.01 -17.69
CA GLN A 31 -0.53 6.91 -16.54
C GLN A 31 -0.99 5.46 -16.29
N ARG A 32 -1.18 4.67 -17.35
CA ARG A 32 -1.66 3.28 -17.24
C ARG A 32 -0.66 2.39 -16.51
N TYR A 33 0.63 2.67 -16.64
CA TYR A 33 1.68 1.96 -15.93
C TYR A 33 1.56 2.17 -14.41
N ILE A 34 1.44 3.43 -13.97
CA ILE A 34 1.26 3.76 -12.54
C ILE A 34 -0.02 3.11 -11.99
N GLN A 35 -1.14 3.21 -12.71
CA GLN A 35 -2.40 2.57 -12.33
C GLN A 35 -2.28 1.04 -12.19
N SER A 36 -1.44 0.41 -13.01
CA SER A 36 -1.19 -1.03 -12.94
C SER A 36 -0.38 -1.38 -11.69
N LEU A 37 0.65 -0.59 -11.37
CA LEU A 37 1.43 -0.74 -10.14
C LEU A 37 0.56 -0.54 -8.89
N GLU A 38 -0.28 0.49 -8.86
CA GLU A 38 -1.25 0.74 -7.79
C GLU A 38 -2.17 -0.47 -7.59
N LYS A 39 -2.70 -1.03 -8.68
CA LYS A 39 -3.60 -2.19 -8.60
C LYS A 39 -2.89 -3.41 -8.00
N ILE A 40 -1.65 -3.67 -8.38
CA ILE A 40 -0.86 -4.78 -7.85
C ILE A 40 -0.59 -4.60 -6.36
N GLY A 41 -0.10 -3.42 -5.96
CA GLY A 41 0.18 -3.11 -4.55
C GLY A 41 -1.09 -3.15 -3.68
N PHE A 42 -2.22 -2.68 -4.21
CA PHE A 42 -3.51 -2.76 -3.51
C PHE A 42 -3.98 -4.20 -3.31
N ILE A 43 -3.87 -5.06 -4.33
CA ILE A 43 -4.21 -6.48 -4.22
C ILE A 43 -3.31 -7.18 -3.21
N ASP A 44 -2.02 -6.84 -3.16
CA ASP A 44 -1.09 -7.38 -2.17
C ASP A 44 -1.50 -7.01 -0.74
N LEU A 45 -1.81 -5.73 -0.50
CA LEU A 45 -2.30 -5.27 0.80
C LEU A 45 -3.61 -5.94 1.21
N LEU A 46 -4.52 -6.24 0.28
CA LEU A 46 -5.76 -6.97 0.55
C LEU A 46 -5.51 -8.41 1.00
N LYS A 47 -4.41 -9.05 0.60
CA LYS A 47 -4.08 -10.42 1.06
C LYS A 47 -3.59 -10.45 2.51
N SER A 48 -3.22 -9.30 3.09
CA SER A 48 -2.77 -9.23 4.48
C SER A 48 -3.93 -9.34 5.47
N LYS A 49 -3.81 -10.26 6.43
CA LYS A 49 -4.75 -10.42 7.55
C LYS A 49 -4.90 -9.12 8.36
N LYS A 50 -3.82 -8.36 8.54
CA LYS A 50 -3.83 -7.09 9.27
C LYS A 50 -4.71 -6.03 8.59
N SER A 51 -4.76 -6.03 7.25
CA SER A 51 -5.66 -5.15 6.50
C SER A 51 -7.12 -5.48 6.77
N TYR A 52 -7.49 -6.76 6.81
CA TYR A 52 -8.84 -7.18 7.18
C TYR A 52 -9.20 -6.80 8.62
N GLU A 53 -8.27 -6.97 9.57
CA GLU A 53 -8.47 -6.55 10.95
C GLU A 53 -8.71 -5.04 11.06
N ARG A 54 -7.96 -4.23 10.30
CA ARG A 54 -8.17 -2.78 10.23
C ARG A 54 -9.53 -2.42 9.64
N ILE A 55 -9.92 -3.06 8.54
CA ILE A 55 -11.24 -2.84 7.92
C ILE A 55 -12.36 -3.22 8.89
N ALA A 56 -12.28 -4.41 9.50
CA ALA A 56 -13.28 -4.89 10.45
C ALA A 56 -13.37 -3.99 11.70
N HIS A 57 -12.23 -3.53 12.22
CA HIS A 57 -12.21 -2.61 13.35
C HIS A 57 -12.77 -1.24 12.99
N MET A 58 -12.43 -0.71 11.82
CA MET A 58 -12.97 0.56 11.31
C MET A 58 -14.49 0.48 11.17
N LEU A 59 -15.03 -0.61 10.61
CA LEU A 59 -16.46 -0.84 10.49
C LEU A 59 -17.17 -0.98 11.85
N LYS A 60 -16.52 -1.60 12.84
CA LYS A 60 -17.10 -1.83 14.17
C LYS A 60 -17.06 -0.61 15.09
N THR A 61 -15.97 0.16 15.05
CA THR A 61 -15.67 1.19 16.05
C THR A 61 -15.65 2.61 15.49
N GLY A 62 -15.62 2.75 14.15
CA GLY A 62 -15.42 4.03 13.47
C GLY A 62 -14.01 4.62 13.64
N LYS A 63 -13.10 3.94 14.33
CA LYS A 63 -11.75 4.42 14.62
C LYS A 63 -10.69 3.57 13.91
N PRO A 64 -9.60 4.18 13.42
CA PRO A 64 -8.52 3.45 12.77
C PRO A 64 -7.80 2.54 13.76
N LEU A 65 -7.59 1.28 13.38
CA LEU A 65 -6.73 0.35 14.11
C LEU A 65 -5.30 0.48 13.61
N ARG A 66 -4.34 0.58 14.52
CA ARG A 66 -2.91 0.51 14.23
C ARG A 66 -2.32 -0.77 14.83
N ASN A 67 -2.05 -1.74 13.96
CA ASN A 67 -1.38 -3.03 14.19
C ASN A 67 -0.26 -3.25 13.17
#